data_AF-A0AAJ4XY46-F1
#
_entry.id   AF-A0AAJ4XY46-F1
#
_cell.length_a   1.000
_cell.length_b   1.000
_cell.length_c   1.000
_cell.angle_alpha   90.00
_cell.angle_beta   90.00
_cell.angle_gamma   90.00
#
_symmetry.space_group_name_H-M   'P 1'
#
loop_
_entity.id
_entity.type
_entity.pdbx_description
1 polymer ?
#
loop_
_entity_poly.entity_id
_entity_poly.type
_entity_poly.pdbx_seq_one_letter_code
_entity_poly.pdbx_strand_id
1 'polypeptide(L)'
;MALFIAYNCALDATTGMASGTSYATGAKVAIQLAPPSGSDIRLVEWGVSFNGSAAGTPAVCTLVQASAATTVSGSGGNLAHSTSTIKAIGDRNKTSTLTMGTSSSSFGATTIVTNTTEKEFGMAFVGQTSQYEKQFPLGRDYVVDGAKFCQLRINTATTLTAIAYIVFEEC
;
A
#
# COMPACT_ATOMS: atom_id res chain seq x y z
N MET A 1 14.51 11.87 10.34
CA MET A 1 14.05 11.14 9.13
C MET A 1 12.71 11.73 8.72
N ALA A 2 12.37 11.66 7.43
CA ALA A 2 11.12 12.22 6.93
C ALA A 2 10.04 11.12 6.92
N LEU A 3 8.86 11.44 7.43
CA LEU A 3 7.69 10.57 7.43
C LEU A 3 6.88 10.82 6.15
N PHE A 4 6.41 9.76 5.52
CA PHE A 4 5.64 9.82 4.29
C PHE A 4 4.38 8.97 4.38
N ILE A 5 3.39 9.32 3.57
CA ILE A 5 2.18 8.52 3.38
C ILE A 5 1.99 8.19 1.90
N ALA A 6 1.62 6.94 1.64
CA ALA A 6 1.22 6.43 0.34
C ALA A 6 -0.18 5.83 0.43
N TYR A 7 -1.01 6.08 -0.58
CA TYR A 7 -2.37 5.56 -0.70
C TYR A 7 -2.53 4.64 -1.90
N ASN A 8 -3.55 3.78 -1.88
CA ASN A 8 -3.79 2.84 -2.98
C ASN A 8 -4.43 3.46 -4.23
N CYS A 9 -4.38 4.78 -4.40
CA CYS A 9 -4.90 5.48 -5.57
C CYS A 9 -4.09 6.75 -5.87
N ALA A 10 -4.35 7.34 -7.05
CA ALA A 10 -3.84 8.66 -7.38
C ALA A 10 -4.53 9.72 -6.51
N LEU A 11 -3.79 10.75 -6.11
CA LEU A 11 -4.37 11.94 -5.48
C LEU A 11 -5.17 12.72 -6.54
N ASP A 12 -6.50 12.69 -6.46
CA ASP A 12 -7.39 13.52 -7.29
C ASP A 12 -7.63 14.88 -6.63
N ALA A 13 -7.53 15.95 -7.42
CA ALA A 13 -7.81 17.32 -6.99
C ALA A 13 -9.32 17.65 -6.98
N THR A 14 -10.17 16.81 -7.59
CA THR A 14 -11.59 17.12 -7.82
C THR A 14 -12.53 16.44 -6.82
N THR A 15 -12.34 15.15 -6.56
CA THR A 15 -13.20 14.34 -5.67
C THR A 15 -12.46 13.79 -4.45
N GLY A 16 -11.15 14.03 -4.36
CA GLY A 16 -10.28 13.39 -3.38
C GLY A 16 -10.19 11.88 -3.62
N MET A 17 -9.76 11.13 -2.60
CA MET A 17 -9.62 9.67 -2.69
C MET A 17 -10.90 8.91 -2.27
N ALA A 18 -12.02 9.62 -2.12
CA ALA A 18 -13.23 9.09 -1.50
C ALA A 18 -13.89 7.95 -2.29
N SER A 19 -13.58 7.82 -3.59
CA SER A 19 -14.08 6.73 -4.43
C SER A 19 -13.37 5.39 -4.20
N GLY A 20 -12.24 5.37 -3.49
CA GLY A 20 -11.43 4.17 -3.22
C GLY A 20 -10.96 3.43 -4.47
N THR A 21 -10.36 2.25 -4.28
CA THR A 21 -9.98 1.36 -5.40
C THR A 21 -10.78 0.07 -5.32
N SER A 22 -11.39 -0.33 -6.44
CA SER A 22 -12.15 -1.57 -6.54
C SER A 22 -11.22 -2.78 -6.72
N TYR A 23 -11.39 -3.78 -5.86
CA TYR A 23 -10.69 -5.06 -5.93
C TYR A 23 -11.68 -6.19 -6.19
N ALA A 24 -11.63 -6.75 -7.39
CA ALA A 24 -12.32 -8.00 -7.71
C ALA A 24 -11.73 -9.18 -6.93
N THR A 25 -12.49 -10.29 -6.85
CA THR A 25 -12.14 -11.50 -6.11
C THR A 25 -10.69 -11.97 -6.31
N GLY A 26 -10.09 -12.46 -5.23
CA GLY A 26 -8.73 -12.99 -5.18
C GLY A 26 -7.69 -11.95 -4.75
N ALA A 27 -6.47 -12.40 -4.49
CA ALA A 27 -5.39 -11.55 -3.97
C ALA A 27 -4.89 -10.52 -4.99
N LYS A 28 -4.67 -9.29 -4.50
CA LYS A 28 -4.23 -8.11 -5.25
C LYS A 28 -3.16 -7.36 -4.43
N VAL A 29 -2.29 -6.59 -5.09
CA VAL A 29 -1.40 -5.65 -4.39
C VAL A 29 -2.04 -4.27 -4.40
N ALA A 30 -2.49 -3.81 -3.24
CA ALA A 30 -3.10 -2.50 -3.09
C ALA A 30 -2.08 -1.38 -3.20
N ILE A 31 -0.95 -1.52 -2.49
CA ILE A 31 0.17 -0.57 -2.47
C ILE A 31 1.46 -1.38 -2.58
N GLN A 32 2.37 -0.92 -3.43
CA GLN A 32 3.74 -1.39 -3.55
C GLN A 32 4.68 -0.20 -3.39
N LEU A 33 5.66 -0.33 -2.50
CA LEU A 33 6.72 0.65 -2.29
C LEU A 33 8.07 -0.02 -2.57
N ALA A 34 8.94 0.67 -3.28
CA ALA A 34 10.26 0.17 -3.67
C ALA A 34 11.36 1.08 -3.10
N PRO A 35 11.85 0.82 -1.88
CA PRO A 35 13.02 1.49 -1.33
C PRO A 35 14.23 1.33 -2.26
N PRO A 36 14.97 2.40 -2.55
CA PRO A 36 16.15 2.29 -3.40
C PRO A 36 17.22 1.44 -2.72
N SER A 37 18.19 0.97 -3.50
CA SER A 37 19.33 0.25 -2.92
C SER A 37 20.10 1.14 -1.95
N GLY A 38 20.31 0.67 -0.72
CA GLY A 38 21.06 1.39 0.31
C GLY A 38 20.23 2.32 1.20
N SER A 39 18.91 2.39 1.02
CA SER A 39 17.99 3.06 1.95
C SER A 39 16.82 2.16 2.29
N ASP A 40 16.59 1.96 3.58
CA ASP A 40 15.50 1.14 4.09
C ASP A 40 14.28 2.02 4.36
N ILE A 41 13.10 1.39 4.53
CA ILE A 41 11.94 2.07 5.09
C ILE A 41 11.47 1.42 6.39
N ARG A 42 11.07 2.24 7.36
CA ARG A 42 10.43 1.81 8.60
C ARG A 42 8.94 2.03 8.51
N LEU A 43 8.16 1.00 8.76
CA LEU A 43 6.70 1.04 8.72
C LEU A 43 6.17 1.55 10.05
N VAL A 44 5.51 2.70 10.04
CA VAL A 44 4.96 3.35 11.23
C VAL A 44 3.49 3.01 11.41
N GLU A 45 2.75 2.95 10.30
CA GLU A 45 1.33 2.67 10.34
C GLU A 45 0.86 2.08 9.01
N TRP A 46 -0.18 1.26 9.07
CA TRP A 46 -0.95 0.91 7.89
C TRP A 46 -2.42 0.82 8.26
N GLY A 47 -3.27 1.06 7.28
CA GLY A 47 -4.70 0.93 7.45
C GLY A 47 -5.43 0.60 6.17
N VAL A 48 -6.62 0.06 6.34
CA VAL A 48 -7.55 -0.28 5.27
C VAL A 48 -8.98 -0.14 5.75
N SER A 49 -9.84 0.43 4.91
CA SER A 49 -11.28 0.49 5.12
C SER A 49 -12.01 0.05 3.86
N PHE A 50 -13.18 -0.57 4.05
CA PHE A 50 -14.05 -1.04 2.98
C PHE A 50 -15.38 -0.30 3.00
N ASN A 51 -16.01 -0.16 1.84
CA ASN A 51 -17.28 0.54 1.67
C ASN A 51 -18.50 -0.40 1.54
N GLY A 52 -18.39 -1.65 1.99
CA GLY A 52 -19.50 -2.59 1.97
C GLY A 52 -20.66 -2.06 2.80
N SER A 53 -21.89 -2.31 2.34
CA SER A 53 -23.13 -1.90 3.03
C SER A 53 -23.77 -3.03 3.84
N ALA A 54 -23.23 -4.24 3.77
CA ALA A 54 -23.71 -5.43 4.48
C ALA A 54 -22.55 -6.31 4.94
N ALA A 55 -22.80 -7.08 6.00
CA ALA A 55 -21.85 -8.08 6.47
C ALA A 55 -21.68 -9.20 5.43
N GLY A 56 -20.44 -9.64 5.23
CA GLY A 56 -20.06 -10.71 4.30
C GLY A 56 -18.74 -11.33 4.71
N THR A 57 -18.19 -12.21 3.87
CA THR A 57 -16.88 -12.81 4.11
C THR A 57 -15.82 -11.70 4.23
N PRO A 58 -15.09 -11.63 5.36
CA PRO A 58 -14.03 -10.64 5.55
C PRO A 58 -12.94 -10.75 4.48
N ALA A 59 -12.39 -9.62 4.09
CA ALA A 59 -11.19 -9.57 3.25
C ALA A 59 -9.95 -9.89 4.11
N VAL A 60 -8.97 -10.58 3.53
CA VAL A 60 -7.67 -10.81 4.16
C VAL A 60 -6.72 -9.72 3.70
N CYS A 61 -6.23 -8.91 4.64
CA CYS A 61 -5.26 -7.86 4.37
C CYS A 61 -3.92 -8.24 5.01
N THR A 62 -2.84 -8.21 4.22
CA THR A 62 -1.50 -8.59 4.68
C THR A 62 -0.46 -7.55 4.27
N LEU A 63 0.40 -7.16 5.19
CA LEU A 63 1.54 -6.28 4.96
C LEU A 63 2.82 -7.11 4.94
N VAL A 64 3.56 -7.06 3.83
CA VAL A 64 4.70 -7.97 3.60
C VAL A 64 5.89 -7.27 2.95
N GLN A 65 7.08 -7.85 3.15
CA GLN A 65 8.23 -7.65 2.27
C GLN A 65 8.23 -8.74 1.20
N ALA A 66 8.41 -8.34 -0.06
CA ALA A 66 8.55 -9.24 -1.19
C ALA A 66 9.90 -9.03 -1.89
N SER A 67 10.43 -10.11 -2.46
CA SER A 67 11.69 -10.07 -3.23
C SER A 67 11.51 -9.63 -4.69
N ALA A 68 10.27 -9.65 -5.19
CA ALA A 68 9.92 -9.30 -6.55
C ALA A 68 8.77 -8.31 -6.60
N ALA A 69 8.87 -7.36 -7.53
CA ALA A 69 7.79 -6.43 -7.83
C ALA A 69 6.63 -7.16 -8.50
N THR A 70 5.43 -6.69 -8.21
CA THR A 70 4.27 -6.89 -9.08
C THR A 70 4.22 -5.71 -10.06
N THR A 71 4.24 -6.00 -11.35
CA THR A 71 4.04 -4.98 -12.38
C THR A 71 2.57 -4.64 -12.51
N VAL A 72 2.21 -3.38 -12.24
CA VAL A 72 0.85 -2.90 -12.44
C VAL A 72 0.62 -2.59 -13.91
N SER A 73 -0.28 -3.36 -14.53
CA SER A 73 -0.68 -3.20 -15.93
C SER A 73 -2.20 -3.01 -15.97
N GLY A 74 -2.67 -1.83 -16.41
CA GLY A 74 -4.09 -1.52 -16.46
C GLY A 74 -4.40 -0.34 -17.38
N SER A 75 -5.64 -0.29 -17.89
CA SER A 75 -6.08 0.65 -18.93
C SER A 75 -6.76 1.93 -18.38
N GLY A 76 -6.36 2.43 -17.22
CA GLY A 76 -7.16 3.42 -16.46
C GLY A 76 -6.43 4.56 -15.76
N GLY A 77 -5.20 4.91 -16.15
CA GLY A 77 -4.45 6.04 -15.58
C GLY A 77 -3.03 5.67 -15.14
N ASN A 78 -2.28 6.65 -14.62
CA ASN A 78 -0.92 6.44 -14.13
C ASN A 78 -0.96 5.69 -12.78
N LEU A 79 -0.76 4.37 -12.82
CA LEU A 79 -0.82 3.48 -11.66
C LEU A 79 0.52 3.41 -10.89
N ALA A 80 1.50 4.22 -11.30
CA ALA A 80 2.74 4.41 -10.58
C ALA A 80 2.57 5.48 -9.49
N HIS A 81 3.21 5.27 -8.35
CA HIS A 81 3.45 6.36 -7.42
C HIS A 81 4.39 7.40 -8.03
N SER A 82 4.27 8.62 -7.54
CA SER A 82 5.14 9.74 -7.89
C SER A 82 5.37 10.59 -6.64
N THR A 83 6.24 11.57 -6.74
CA THR A 83 6.43 12.61 -5.71
C THR A 83 5.17 13.47 -5.51
N SER A 84 4.24 13.43 -6.47
CA SER A 84 2.94 14.08 -6.33
C SER A 84 1.92 13.22 -5.59
N THR A 85 2.09 11.90 -5.49
CA THR A 85 1.14 10.99 -4.78
C THR A 85 1.65 10.51 -3.42
N ILE A 86 2.97 10.42 -3.24
CA ILE A 86 3.57 10.18 -1.92
C ILE A 86 3.86 11.54 -1.27
N LYS A 87 3.31 11.76 -0.08
CA LYS A 87 3.39 13.05 0.61
C LYS A 87 4.12 12.94 1.93
N ALA A 88 5.00 13.91 2.18
CA ALA A 88 5.63 14.05 3.47
C ALA A 88 4.60 14.50 4.52
N ILE A 89 4.71 13.93 5.71
CA ILE A 89 3.94 14.29 6.90
C ILE A 89 4.84 15.14 7.81
N GLY A 90 4.31 16.25 8.31
CA GLY A 90 5.02 17.12 9.28
C GLY A 90 6.11 18.02 8.68
N ASP A 91 6.74 17.65 7.56
CA ASP A 91 7.75 18.47 6.86
C ASP A 91 7.35 18.67 5.38
N ARG A 92 6.82 19.86 5.06
CA ARG A 92 6.23 20.18 3.75
C ARG A 92 7.21 20.12 2.57
N ASN A 93 8.52 20.14 2.81
CA ASN A 93 9.54 20.30 1.76
C ASN A 93 10.31 19.03 1.43
N LYS A 94 9.94 17.87 2.00
CA LYS A 94 10.60 16.59 1.71
C LYS A 94 9.96 15.86 0.56
N THR A 95 10.80 15.33 -0.31
CA THR A 95 10.41 14.47 -1.44
C THR A 95 10.89 13.05 -1.15
N SER A 96 10.02 12.08 -1.37
CA SER A 96 10.34 10.66 -1.19
C SER A 96 11.45 10.23 -2.15
N THR A 97 12.35 9.39 -1.66
CA THR A 97 13.47 8.80 -2.41
C THR A 97 13.14 7.43 -3.00
N LEU A 98 11.91 6.93 -2.78
CA LEU A 98 11.45 5.66 -3.33
C LEU A 98 11.61 5.62 -4.86
N THR A 99 11.90 4.42 -5.39
CA THR A 99 11.96 4.21 -6.83
C THR A 99 10.55 4.21 -7.39
N MET A 100 10.22 5.18 -8.23
CA MET A 100 8.88 5.37 -8.80
C MET A 100 8.72 4.61 -10.12
N GLY A 101 7.58 3.95 -10.32
CA GLY A 101 7.29 3.27 -11.58
C GLY A 101 6.29 2.12 -11.40
N THR A 102 5.67 1.70 -12.50
CA THR A 102 4.64 0.63 -12.49
C THR A 102 5.18 -0.75 -12.11
N SER A 103 6.50 -0.95 -12.14
CA SER A 103 7.20 -2.14 -11.64
C SER A 103 8.08 -1.83 -10.42
N SER A 104 7.80 -0.73 -9.73
CA SER A 104 8.52 -0.28 -8.54
C SER A 104 7.49 0.24 -7.53
N SER A 105 7.50 1.52 -7.15
CA SER A 105 6.44 2.06 -6.31
C SER A 105 5.17 2.33 -7.12
N SER A 106 4.09 1.61 -6.83
CA SER A 106 2.85 1.59 -7.59
C SER A 106 1.65 1.20 -6.73
N PHE A 107 0.43 1.38 -7.23
CA PHE A 107 -0.81 1.04 -6.53
C PHE A 107 -1.83 0.36 -7.45
N GLY A 108 -2.79 -0.36 -6.84
CA GLY A 108 -3.94 -0.92 -7.55
C GLY A 108 -3.59 -2.08 -8.51
N ALA A 109 -2.64 -2.94 -8.16
CA ALA A 109 -2.28 -4.09 -8.99
C ALA A 109 -3.44 -5.10 -9.09
N THR A 110 -3.83 -5.46 -10.31
CA THR A 110 -4.96 -6.37 -10.58
C THR A 110 -4.59 -7.85 -10.47
N THR A 111 -3.31 -8.19 -10.35
CA THR A 111 -2.83 -9.58 -10.18
C THR A 111 -1.47 -9.55 -9.50
N ILE A 112 -1.18 -10.53 -8.64
CA ILE A 112 0.17 -10.74 -8.08
C ILE A 112 0.93 -11.62 -9.08
N VAL A 113 1.94 -11.06 -9.73
CA VAL A 113 2.68 -11.74 -10.81
C VAL A 113 3.64 -12.81 -10.27
N THR A 114 4.23 -12.56 -9.09
CA THR A 114 5.16 -13.48 -8.44
C THR A 114 4.93 -13.45 -6.92
N ASN A 115 4.68 -14.61 -6.31
CA ASN A 115 4.56 -14.71 -4.86
C ASN A 115 5.92 -15.04 -4.23
N THR A 116 6.67 -14.01 -3.85
CA THR A 116 7.97 -14.14 -3.18
C THR A 116 8.00 -13.34 -1.88
N THR A 117 6.99 -13.54 -1.04
CA THR A 117 7.01 -12.99 0.32
C THR A 117 8.24 -13.49 1.08
N GLU A 118 9.06 -12.57 1.57
CA GLU A 118 10.24 -12.84 2.41
C GLU A 118 9.94 -12.66 3.89
N LYS A 119 9.14 -11.64 4.22
CA LYS A 119 8.73 -11.32 5.60
C LYS A 119 7.26 -10.91 5.63
N GLU A 120 6.56 -11.28 6.69
CA GLU A 120 5.18 -10.86 6.96
C GLU A 120 5.15 -10.00 8.22
N PHE A 121 4.66 -8.78 8.09
CA PHE A 121 4.71 -7.75 9.13
C PHE A 121 3.37 -7.60 9.85
N GLY A 122 2.26 -7.85 9.15
CA GLY A 122 0.93 -7.77 9.73
C GLY A 122 -0.10 -8.46 8.87
N MET A 123 -1.13 -8.99 9.53
CA MET A 123 -2.28 -9.60 8.88
C MET A 123 -3.55 -9.28 9.66
N ALA A 124 -4.66 -9.10 8.96
CA ALA A 124 -5.97 -8.94 9.57
C ALA A 124 -7.07 -9.45 8.65
N PHE A 125 -8.09 -10.07 9.25
CA PHE A 125 -9.40 -10.19 8.63
C PHE A 125 -10.16 -8.89 8.86
N VAL A 126 -10.59 -8.25 7.78
CA VAL A 126 -11.30 -6.97 7.85
C VAL A 126 -12.70 -7.16 7.26
N GLY A 127 -13.71 -6.88 8.08
CA GLY A 127 -15.10 -6.96 7.65
C GLY A 127 -15.41 -5.93 6.55
N GLN A 128 -16.35 -6.25 5.67
CA GLN A 128 -16.70 -5.40 4.52
C GLN A 128 -17.28 -4.03 4.92
N THR A 129 -17.83 -3.92 6.13
CA THR A 129 -18.41 -2.70 6.72
C THR A 129 -17.48 -2.10 7.78
N SER A 130 -16.21 -2.49 7.82
CA SER A 130 -15.28 -2.19 8.91
C SER A 130 -13.99 -1.55 8.40
N GLN A 131 -13.21 -1.06 9.36
CA GLN A 131 -11.91 -0.43 9.16
C GLN A 131 -10.90 -1.08 10.10
N TYR A 132 -9.66 -1.19 9.63
CA TYR A 132 -8.55 -1.70 10.40
C TYR A 132 -7.38 -0.75 10.26
N GLU A 133 -6.83 -0.34 11.39
CA GLU A 133 -5.68 0.55 11.47
C GLU A 133 -4.73 0.00 12.53
N LYS A 134 -3.45 -0.11 12.19
CA LYS A 134 -2.41 -0.56 13.13
C LYS A 134 -1.23 0.38 13.08
N GLN A 135 -1.04 1.09 14.18
CA GLN A 135 0.16 1.86 14.44
C GLN A 135 1.21 1.00 15.16
N PHE A 136 2.44 1.14 14.73
CA PHE A 136 3.60 0.56 15.37
C PHE A 136 4.26 1.62 16.26
N PRO A 137 4.58 1.29 17.52
CA PRO A 137 5.26 2.23 18.39
C PRO A 137 6.71 2.39 17.93
N LEU A 138 7.17 3.65 17.91
CA LEU A 138 8.51 4.02 17.50
C LEU A 138 9.57 3.14 18.18
N GLY A 139 10.49 2.60 17.37
CA GLY A 139 11.58 1.73 17.84
C GLY A 139 11.21 0.25 17.95
N ARG A 140 9.98 -0.13 17.61
CA ARG A 140 9.56 -1.52 17.35
C ARG A 140 8.91 -1.69 15.98
N ASP A 141 9.26 -0.77 15.08
CA ASP A 141 8.74 -0.70 13.73
C ASP A 141 9.30 -1.86 12.89
N TYR A 142 8.51 -2.32 11.93
CA TYR A 142 9.02 -3.25 10.94
C TYR A 142 9.86 -2.51 9.92
N VAL A 143 11.01 -3.10 9.58
CA VAL A 143 11.93 -2.56 8.57
C VAL A 143 11.78 -3.36 7.28
N VAL A 144 11.63 -2.65 6.16
CA VAL A 144 11.74 -3.20 4.82
C VAL A 144 13.10 -2.83 4.26
N ASP A 145 13.86 -3.85 3.88
CA ASP A 145 15.23 -3.67 3.42
C ASP A 145 15.28 -2.96 2.06
N GLY A 146 16.33 -2.18 1.81
CA GLY A 146 16.62 -1.56 0.53
C GLY A 146 16.65 -2.58 -0.61
N ALA A 147 16.22 -2.16 -1.81
CA ALA A 147 16.08 -3.02 -2.99
C ALA A 147 15.09 -4.19 -2.85
N LYS A 148 14.23 -4.18 -1.82
CA LYS A 148 13.05 -5.05 -1.70
C LYS A 148 11.78 -4.28 -1.98
N PHE A 149 10.63 -4.93 -1.79
CA PHE A 149 9.32 -4.32 -2.01
C PHE A 149 8.47 -4.45 -0.76
N CYS A 150 7.94 -3.34 -0.25
CA CYS A 150 6.84 -3.37 0.71
C CYS A 150 5.53 -3.51 -0.06
N GLN A 151 4.71 -4.50 0.28
CA GLN A 151 3.43 -4.73 -0.36
C GLN A 151 2.32 -4.82 0.67
N LEU A 152 1.31 -3.95 0.55
CA LEU A 152 0.02 -4.16 1.19
C LEU A 152 -0.86 -4.94 0.21
N ARG A 153 -1.23 -6.16 0.58
CA ARG A 153 -2.05 -7.04 -0.24
C ARG A 153 -3.43 -7.16 0.34
N ILE A 154 -4.43 -7.19 -0.54
CA ILE A 154 -5.84 -7.37 -0.19
C ILE A 154 -6.37 -8.55 -0.97
N ASN A 155 -6.93 -9.54 -0.28
CA ASN A 155 -7.59 -10.69 -0.85
C ASN A 155 -9.08 -10.67 -0.49
N THR A 156 -9.93 -10.47 -1.48
CA THR A 156 -11.37 -10.35 -1.30
C THR A 156 -12.09 -11.59 -1.83
N ALA A 157 -13.17 -12.00 -1.15
CA ALA A 157 -14.06 -13.06 -1.64
C ALA A 157 -15.05 -12.53 -2.70
N THR A 158 -15.38 -11.24 -2.63
CA THR A 158 -16.28 -10.53 -3.54
C THR A 158 -15.64 -9.21 -3.96
N THR A 159 -16.12 -8.59 -5.04
CA THR A 159 -15.66 -7.24 -5.41
C THR A 159 -15.96 -6.25 -4.29
N LEU A 160 -14.93 -5.59 -3.79
CA LEU A 160 -15.03 -4.57 -2.74
C LEU A 160 -14.18 -3.37 -3.11
N THR A 161 -14.67 -2.18 -2.79
CA THR A 161 -13.86 -0.97 -2.88
C THR A 161 -13.19 -0.72 -1.55
N ALA A 162 -11.88 -0.47 -1.58
CA ALA A 162 -11.09 -0.20 -0.39
C ALA A 162 -10.31 1.11 -0.51
N ILE A 163 -10.18 1.80 0.62
CA ILE A 163 -9.21 2.86 0.83
C ILE A 163 -8.14 2.27 1.74
N ALA A 164 -6.88 2.31 1.30
CA ALA A 164 -5.76 1.73 2.02
C ALA A 164 -4.58 2.70 2.01
N TYR A 165 -3.76 2.65 3.05
CA TYR A 165 -2.60 3.50 3.20
C TYR A 165 -1.46 2.83 3.96
N ILE A 166 -0.25 3.34 3.72
CA ILE A 166 0.96 3.01 4.49
C ILE A 166 1.64 4.32 4.88
N VAL A 167 1.97 4.45 6.16
CA VAL A 167 2.84 5.50 6.69
C VAL A 167 4.21 4.89 6.98
N PHE A 168 5.25 5.54 6.47
CA PHE A 168 6.61 5.03 6.58
C PHE A 168 7.64 6.15 6.74
N GLU A 169 8.76 5.84 7.37
CA GLU A 169 9.94 6.69 7.42
C GLU A 169 10.99 6.17 6.45
N GLU A 170 11.62 7.08 5.70
CA GLU A 170 12.81 6.76 4.90
C GLU A 170 14.07 6.89 5.77
N CYS A 171 14.90 5.84 5.76
CA CYS A 171 16.10 5.70 6.59
C CYS A 171 17.39 5.94 5.81
#